data_AF-A0A937D733-F1
#
_entry.id   AF-A0A937D733-F1
#
_cell.length_a   1.000
_cell.length_b   1.000
_cell.length_c   1.000
_cell.angle_alpha   90.00
_cell.angle_beta   90.00
_cell.angle_gamma   90.00
#
_symmetry.space_group_name_H-M   'P 1'
#
loop_
_entity.id
_entity.type
_entity.pdbx_description
1 polymer ?
#
loop_
_entity_poly.entity_id
_entity_poly.type
_entity_poly.pdbx_seq_one_letter_code
_entity_poly.pdbx_strand_id
1 'polypeptide(L)'
;MANIIASGTTEASSSEFTLTTDSANIYITGGAPGSDARALVQIKAADGTFSTVGELTKQFPAQLLTGAGTYRVTRVATATAFGVDKN
;
A
#
# COMPACT_ATOMS: atom_id res chain seq x y z
N MET A 1 -4.00 -9.89 -14.39
CA MET A 1 -3.46 -9.34 -13.13
C MET A 1 -2.49 -8.23 -13.48
N ALA A 2 -2.80 -6.96 -13.16
CA ALA A 2 -1.87 -5.86 -13.43
C ALA A 2 -1.00 -5.65 -12.19
N ASN A 3 0.32 -5.68 -12.36
CA ASN A 3 1.24 -5.36 -11.27
C ASN A 3 1.43 -3.84 -11.21
N ILE A 4 0.98 -3.22 -10.12
CA ILE A 4 0.98 -1.75 -9.96
C ILE A 4 2.35 -1.27 -9.43
N ILE A 5 3.09 -2.15 -8.76
CA ILE A 5 4.46 -1.92 -8.30
C ILE A 5 5.23 -3.26 -8.25
N ALA A 6 6.42 -3.31 -8.84
CA ALA A 6 7.27 -4.51 -8.81
C ALA A 6 7.60 -4.92 -7.36
N SER A 7 7.87 -6.19 -7.07
CA SER A 7 8.36 -6.60 -5.74
C SER A 7 9.75 -6.03 -5.44
N GLY A 8 10.11 -5.92 -4.16
CA GLY A 8 11.41 -5.44 -3.72
C GLY A 8 11.49 -5.29 -2.20
N THR A 9 12.68 -4.97 -1.69
CA THR A 9 12.93 -4.76 -0.25
C THR A 9 13.15 -3.29 0.11
N THR A 10 13.23 -2.43 -0.90
CA THR A 10 13.37 -0.98 -0.76
C THR A 10 12.02 -0.27 -0.85
N GLU A 11 11.95 0.93 -0.28
CA GLU A 11 10.78 1.78 -0.39
C GLU A 11 10.60 2.19 -1.84
N ALA A 12 9.38 2.07 -2.33
CA ALA A 12 9.02 2.50 -3.67
C ALA A 12 7.53 2.79 -3.71
N SER A 13 7.14 3.81 -4.47
CA SER A 13 5.74 4.11 -4.77
C SER A 13 5.40 3.69 -6.20
N SER A 14 4.17 3.23 -6.40
CA SER A 14 3.60 3.05 -7.73
C SER A 14 3.38 4.40 -8.41
N SER A 15 3.17 4.38 -9.72
CA SER A 15 2.47 5.47 -10.41
C SER A 15 1.08 5.69 -9.81
N GLU A 16 0.56 6.92 -9.94
CA GLU A 16 -0.83 7.22 -9.59
C GLU A 16 -1.79 6.46 -10.51
N PHE A 17 -2.88 5.95 -9.96
CA PHE A 17 -3.97 5.37 -10.74
C PHE A 17 -5.31 5.89 -10.22
N THR A 18 -6.25 6.12 -11.14
CA THR A 18 -7.58 6.60 -10.80
C THR A 18 -8.56 5.43 -10.77
N LEU A 19 -9.27 5.30 -9.65
CA LEU A 19 -10.42 4.42 -9.53
C LEU A 19 -11.68 5.21 -9.88
N THR A 20 -12.38 4.81 -10.93
CA THR A 20 -13.63 5.46 -11.38
C THR A 20 -14.89 4.73 -10.90
N THR A 21 -14.74 3.53 -10.33
CA THR A 21 -15.83 2.67 -9.83
C THR A 21 -15.98 2.77 -8.31
N ASP A 22 -17.11 2.29 -7.78
CA ASP A 22 -17.38 2.32 -6.34
C ASP A 22 -16.44 1.47 -5.50
N SER A 23 -15.82 0.43 -6.09
CA SER A 23 -14.81 -0.35 -5.40
C SER A 23 -13.80 -1.06 -6.31
N ALA A 24 -12.63 -1.35 -5.75
CA ALA A 24 -11.62 -2.23 -6.31
C ALA A 24 -10.81 -2.93 -5.23
N ASN A 25 -10.38 -4.17 -5.47
CA ASN A 25 -9.48 -4.89 -4.57
C ASN A 25 -8.03 -4.65 -4.97
N ILE A 26 -7.20 -4.22 -4.01
CA ILE A 26 -5.74 -4.22 -4.12
C ILE A 26 -5.19 -5.36 -3.28
N TYR A 27 -4.20 -6.05 -3.81
CA TYR A 27 -3.62 -7.23 -3.17
C TYR A 27 -2.13 -7.34 -3.49
N ILE A 28 -1.41 -8.03 -2.61
CA ILE A 28 -0.02 -8.40 -2.82
C ILE A 28 0.03 -9.47 -3.93
N THR A 29 0.84 -9.22 -4.96
CA THR A 29 1.09 -10.18 -6.05
C THR A 29 2.46 -10.82 -5.90
N GLY A 30 2.67 -12.04 -6.45
CA GLY A 30 4.00 -12.64 -6.53
C GLY A 30 4.34 -13.74 -5.51
N GLY A 31 3.36 -14.46 -4.96
CA GLY A 31 3.57 -15.57 -4.03
C GLY A 31 3.29 -15.20 -2.58
N ALA A 32 3.66 -16.07 -1.64
CA ALA A 32 3.43 -15.82 -0.21
C ALA A 32 4.28 -14.60 0.23
N PRO A 33 3.67 -13.50 0.71
CA PRO A 33 4.42 -12.36 1.21
C PRO A 33 5.39 -12.80 2.32
N GLY A 34 6.63 -12.30 2.25
CA GLY A 34 7.57 -12.40 3.35
C GLY A 34 6.97 -11.81 4.63
N SER A 35 7.46 -12.22 5.79
CA SER A 35 6.98 -11.77 7.11
C SER A 35 6.89 -10.24 7.22
N ASP A 36 7.81 -9.57 6.54
CA ASP A 36 8.02 -8.12 6.59
C ASP A 36 7.38 -7.38 5.41
N ALA A 37 6.63 -8.08 4.55
CA ALA A 37 5.96 -7.47 3.42
C ALA A 37 4.93 -6.46 3.92
N ARG A 38 5.14 -5.19 3.56
CA ARG A 38 4.29 -4.08 3.96
C ARG A 38 4.14 -3.08 2.82
N ALA A 39 2.92 -2.74 2.48
CA ALA A 39 2.61 -1.68 1.54
C ALA A 39 1.45 -0.81 2.04
N LEU A 40 1.58 0.50 1.91
CA LEU A 40 0.55 1.46 2.25
C LEU A 40 -0.27 1.79 1.01
N VAL A 41 -1.58 1.72 1.12
CA VAL A 41 -2.49 2.24 0.11
C VAL A 41 -2.88 3.65 0.49
N GLN A 42 -2.67 4.59 -0.42
CA GLN A 42 -2.85 6.02 -0.16
C GLN A 42 -3.78 6.63 -1.20
N ILE A 43 -4.64 7.55 -0.77
CA ILE A 43 -5.52 8.33 -1.63
C ILE A 43 -4.99 9.77 -1.70
N LYS A 44 -5.11 10.39 -2.88
CA LYS A 44 -4.77 11.78 -3.13
C LYS A 44 -5.92 12.67 -2.67
N ALA A 45 -5.62 13.62 -1.79
CA ALA A 45 -6.54 14.67 -1.38
C ALA A 45 -6.57 15.81 -2.41
N ALA A 46 -7.54 16.71 -2.26
CA ALA A 46 -7.72 17.84 -3.18
C ALA A 46 -6.53 18.81 -3.21
N ASP A 47 -5.76 18.88 -2.12
CA ASP A 47 -4.53 19.67 -2.02
C ASP A 47 -3.30 18.97 -2.65
N GLY A 48 -3.50 17.78 -3.22
CA GLY A 48 -2.45 16.97 -3.84
C GLY A 48 -1.65 16.10 -2.86
N THR A 49 -1.94 16.16 -1.55
CA THR A 49 -1.29 15.32 -0.54
C THR A 49 -1.82 13.89 -0.59
N PHE A 50 -1.04 12.94 -0.04
CA PHE A 50 -1.42 11.53 0.01
C PHE A 50 -1.66 11.10 1.45
N SER A 51 -2.86 10.61 1.72
CA SER A 51 -3.28 10.08 3.02
C SER A 51 -3.42 8.57 2.95
N THR A 52 -2.90 7.86 3.95
CA THR A 52 -3.02 6.40 4.03
C THR A 52 -4.47 6.01 4.33
N VAL A 53 -5.05 5.19 3.46
CA VAL A 53 -6.41 4.63 3.59
C VAL A 53 -6.38 3.13 3.89
N GLY A 54 -5.21 2.51 3.84
CA GLY A 54 -4.95 1.27 4.56
C GLY A 54 -3.62 0.63 4.19
N GLU A 55 -3.48 -0.64 4.53
CA GLU A 55 -2.21 -1.32 4.59
C GLU A 55 -2.35 -2.78 4.17
N LEU A 56 -1.45 -3.21 3.30
CA LEU A 56 -1.29 -4.59 2.90
C LEU A 56 -0.11 -5.19 3.66
N THR A 57 -0.36 -6.30 4.33
CA THR A 57 0.64 -7.07 5.07
C THR A 57 0.52 -8.55 4.73
N LYS A 58 1.41 -9.39 5.28
CA LYS A 58 1.23 -10.84 5.20
C LYS A 58 -0.10 -11.33 5.79
N GLN A 59 -0.58 -10.69 6.87
CA GLN A 59 -1.83 -11.08 7.56
C GLN A 59 -3.06 -10.55 6.82
N PHE A 60 -2.91 -9.39 6.18
CA PHE A 60 -3.94 -8.73 5.38
C PHE A 60 -3.41 -8.50 3.96
N PRO A 61 -3.32 -9.54 3.13
CA PRO A 61 -2.66 -9.46 1.82
C PRO A 61 -3.53 -8.78 0.76
N ALA A 62 -4.77 -8.43 1.09
CA ALA A 62 -5.70 -7.74 0.21
C ALA A 62 -6.53 -6.72 0.99
N GLN A 63 -6.88 -5.63 0.32
CA GLN A 63 -7.73 -4.56 0.83
C GLN A 63 -8.72 -4.12 -0.25
N LEU A 64 -9.99 -3.98 0.16
CA LEU A 64 -11.02 -3.36 -0.65
C LEU A 64 -10.88 -1.84 -0.54
N LEU A 65 -10.72 -1.17 -1.67
CA LEU A 65 -10.90 0.26 -1.80
C LEU A 65 -12.37 0.54 -2.07
N THR A 66 -12.94 1.44 -1.27
CA THR A 66 -14.30 1.93 -1.44
C THR A 66 -14.23 3.42 -1.76
N GLY A 67 -14.88 3.80 -2.85
CA GLY A 67 -14.93 5.19 -3.33
C GLY A 67 -14.04 5.46 -4.54
N ALA A 68 -14.54 6.30 -5.44
CA ALA A 68 -13.77 6.80 -6.56
C ALA A 68 -12.69 7.79 -6.08
N GLY A 69 -11.53 7.79 -6.71
CA GLY A 69 -10.42 8.64 -6.31
C GLY A 69 -9.11 8.33 -7.02
N THR A 70 -8.10 9.16 -6.80
CA THR A 70 -6.73 8.89 -7.27
C THR A 70 -5.94 8.26 -6.14
N TYR A 71 -5.31 7.12 -6.42
CA TYR A 71 -4.61 6.32 -5.44
C TYR A 71 -3.17 6.06 -5.87
N ARG A 72 -2.34 5.71 -4.88
CA ARG A 72 -1.03 5.10 -5.10
C ARG A 72 -0.77 4.05 -4.03
N VAL A 73 0.11 3.11 -4.34
CA VAL A 73 0.59 2.11 -3.38
C VAL A 73 2.07 2.35 -3.13
N THR A 74 2.46 2.48 -1.87
CA THR A 74 3.86 2.64 -1.47
C THR A 74 4.29 1.39 -0.74
N ARG A 75 5.20 0.61 -1.33
CA ARG A 75 5.91 -0.43 -0.59
C ARG A 75 6.84 0.24 0.41
N VAL A 76 6.79 -0.22 1.65
CA VAL A 76 7.64 0.30 2.73
C VAL A 76 8.96 -0.49 2.74
N ALA A 77 10.11 0.19 2.78
CA ALA A 77 11.36 -0.48 3.14
C ALA A 77 11.29 -0.89 4.61
N THR A 78 11.57 -2.15 4.94
CA THR A 78 11.78 -2.51 6.33
C THR A 78 12.97 -3.45 6.52
N ALA A 79 13.86 -3.02 7.40
CA ALA A 79 14.97 -3.77 7.97
C ALA A 79 15.25 -3.22 9.39
N THR A 80 14.18 -2.98 10.17
CA THR A 80 14.23 -2.18 11.42
C THR A 80 13.44 -2.81 12.56
N ALA A 81 13.98 -2.72 13.78
CA ALA A 81 13.31 -3.05 15.04
C ALA A 81 12.78 -1.78 15.76
N PHE A 82 11.70 -1.91 16.53
CA PHE A 82 10.99 -0.81 17.19
C PHE A 82 11.05 -0.92 18.73
N GLY A 83 11.17 0.20 19.43
CA GLY A 83 11.15 0.29 20.90
C GLY A 83 10.37 1.52 21.39
N VAL A 84 9.81 1.43 22.60
CA VAL A 84 9.11 2.53 23.29
C VAL A 84 9.89 2.90 24.54
N ASP A 85 10.26 4.17 24.67
CA ASP A 85 10.85 4.72 25.88
C ASP A 85 9.73 5.13 26.86
N LYS A 86 9.84 4.72 28.12
CA LYS A 86 8.93 5.09 29.21
C LYS A 86 9.75 5.81 30.26
N ASN A 87 9.60 7.14 30.33
CA ASN A 87 9.89 7.89 31.56
C ASN A 87 8.73 7.73 32.54
#